data_AF-W7CRE2-F1
#
_entry.id   AF-W7CRE2-F1
#
_cell.length_a   1.000
_cell.length_b   1.000
_cell.length_c   1.000
_cell.angle_alpha   90.00
_cell.angle_beta   90.00
_cell.angle_gamma   90.00
#
_symmetry.space_group_name_H-M   'P 1'
#
loop_
_entity.id
_entity.type
_entity.pdbx_description
1 polymer ?
#
loop_
_entity_poly.entity_id
_entity_poly.type
_entity_poly.pdbx_seq_one_letter_code
_entity_poly.pdbx_strand_id
1 'polypeptide(L)'
;MPIDDPFTTNYINPMYYTKVFVKCDFLSFVADPNHVFFNADNFKDKQSNQRYVIEKTRFIKQQMQLHGIDCPLYLSDWNTLTGNTRRSNGYFFRGAIIVNDLIALNHLVDGYGFWLNIEIYEKHGRSNNVHPDGLELFHYFSGKRPTYFSLELTQRLEGEIISQGDNYLLTGYNGHYQLLLWHTTYFNPVYSSEEIFVAGHAMSFSITMNNLKQANYQVKQLEFNRHHGALFYAYDKFQEAPSLDYETQTYINAATHLQLKNYLFRCSPKKSLSLTLDANAVVLLEFNSLSN
;
A
#
# COMPACT_ATOMS: atom_id res chain seq x y z
N MET A 1 3.45 -25.64 -2.89
CA MET A 1 2.94 -26.12 -4.20
C MET A 1 1.77 -25.21 -4.54
N PRO A 2 1.75 -24.54 -5.70
CA PRO A 2 0.83 -23.43 -5.90
C PRO A 2 -0.61 -23.94 -5.91
N ILE A 3 -1.44 -23.36 -5.04
CA ILE A 3 -2.89 -23.42 -5.18
C ILE A 3 -3.20 -22.74 -6.50
N ASP A 4 -3.97 -23.41 -7.35
CA ASP A 4 -4.36 -22.89 -8.65
C ASP A 4 -5.01 -21.51 -8.51
N ASP A 5 -4.72 -20.61 -9.47
CA ASP A 5 -5.20 -19.24 -9.39
C ASP A 5 -6.71 -19.20 -9.69
N PRO A 6 -7.54 -18.58 -8.81
CA PRO A 6 -8.99 -18.52 -9.03
C PRO A 6 -9.38 -17.80 -10.33
N PHE A 7 -8.45 -17.03 -10.93
CA PHE A 7 -8.67 -16.33 -12.19
C PHE A 7 -8.25 -17.12 -13.43
N THR A 8 -7.54 -18.24 -13.30
CA THR A 8 -7.06 -19.03 -14.45
C THR A 8 -7.69 -20.43 -14.54
N THR A 9 -8.22 -20.98 -13.45
CA THR A 9 -8.82 -22.32 -13.44
C THR A 9 -9.93 -22.48 -12.40
N ASN A 10 -11.04 -23.11 -12.80
CA ASN A 10 -12.14 -23.52 -11.90
C ASN A 10 -11.93 -24.93 -11.31
N TYR A 11 -10.79 -25.57 -11.59
CA TYR A 11 -10.53 -26.95 -11.22
C TYR A 11 -9.36 -26.99 -10.25
N ILE A 12 -9.61 -27.57 -9.07
CA ILE A 12 -8.62 -27.73 -8.04
C ILE A 12 -8.31 -29.22 -7.96
N ASN A 13 -7.04 -29.60 -8.12
CA ASN A 13 -6.63 -31.00 -8.06
C ASN A 13 -6.82 -31.58 -6.64
N PRO A 14 -7.74 -32.55 -6.44
CA PRO A 14 -8.10 -33.07 -5.12
C PRO A 14 -6.96 -33.83 -4.42
N MET A 15 -5.96 -34.29 -5.18
CA MET A 15 -4.91 -35.18 -4.67
C MET A 15 -3.98 -34.50 -3.66
N TYR A 16 -3.94 -33.16 -3.64
CA TYR A 16 -3.06 -32.40 -2.76
C TYR A 16 -3.58 -32.33 -1.31
N TYR A 17 -4.90 -32.21 -1.15
CA TYR A 17 -5.56 -31.93 0.14
C TYR A 17 -5.41 -33.05 1.18
N THR A 18 -5.40 -34.31 0.74
CA THR A 18 -5.62 -35.44 1.66
C THR A 18 -4.35 -36.06 2.24
N LYS A 19 -3.15 -35.72 1.76
CA LYS A 19 -1.88 -36.33 2.25
C LYS A 19 -0.82 -35.34 2.72
N VAL A 20 -0.76 -34.14 2.13
CA VAL A 20 0.32 -33.18 2.39
C VAL A 20 -0.08 -32.15 3.47
N PHE A 21 -1.30 -31.61 3.40
CA PHE A 21 -1.73 -30.53 4.30
C PHE A 21 -1.88 -30.94 5.76
N VAL A 22 -2.15 -32.22 6.05
CA VAL A 22 -2.21 -32.76 7.43
C VAL A 22 -0.85 -32.66 8.16
N LYS A 23 0.24 -32.34 7.44
CA LYS A 23 1.59 -32.18 7.99
C LYS A 23 2.17 -30.77 7.86
N CYS A 24 1.39 -29.79 7.38
CA CYS A 24 1.90 -28.44 7.16
C CYS A 24 1.75 -27.59 8.43
N ASP A 25 2.84 -26.98 8.89
CA ASP A 25 2.80 -26.02 10.00
C ASP A 25 2.25 -24.65 9.55
N PHE A 26 2.34 -24.33 8.26
CA PHE A 26 1.79 -23.13 7.64
C PHE A 26 1.63 -23.31 6.12
N LEU A 27 0.90 -22.39 5.50
CA LEU A 27 0.80 -22.25 4.05
C LEU A 27 1.34 -20.91 3.59
N SER A 28 1.93 -20.89 2.40
CA SER A 28 2.31 -19.65 1.73
C SER A 28 1.82 -19.61 0.29
N PHE A 29 1.55 -18.40 -0.20
CA PHE A 29 1.11 -18.17 -1.57
C PHE A 29 1.64 -16.83 -2.11
N VAL A 30 1.50 -16.66 -3.42
CA VAL A 30 1.88 -15.45 -4.15
C VAL A 30 0.67 -14.82 -4.84
N ALA A 31 0.63 -13.49 -4.93
CA ALA A 31 -0.44 -12.75 -5.58
C ALA A 31 0.09 -11.52 -6.33
N ASP A 32 0.44 -11.70 -7.61
CA ASP A 32 0.84 -10.60 -8.48
C ASP A 32 -0.13 -10.45 -9.66
N PRO A 33 -0.98 -9.40 -9.67
CA PRO A 33 -1.92 -9.17 -10.76
C PRO A 33 -1.24 -8.86 -12.10
N ASN A 34 0.01 -8.37 -12.13
CA ASN A 34 0.71 -8.06 -13.39
C ASN A 34 1.05 -9.33 -14.18
N HIS A 35 1.26 -10.47 -13.50
CA HIS A 35 1.47 -11.76 -14.15
C HIS A 35 0.19 -12.37 -14.71
N VAL A 36 -0.94 -12.13 -14.03
CA VAL A 36 -2.24 -12.66 -14.46
C VAL A 36 -2.84 -11.84 -15.60
N PHE A 37 -2.73 -10.52 -15.53
CA PHE A 37 -3.35 -9.60 -16.49
C PHE A 37 -2.38 -9.07 -17.56
N PHE A 38 -1.27 -9.78 -17.79
CA PHE A 38 -0.17 -9.36 -18.69
C PHE A 38 -0.64 -9.02 -20.12
N ASN A 39 -1.60 -9.78 -20.66
CA ASN A 39 -2.15 -9.62 -22.02
C ASN A 39 -3.61 -9.10 -22.02
N ALA A 40 -4.09 -8.53 -20.92
CA ALA A 40 -5.46 -8.03 -20.88
C ALA A 40 -5.55 -6.74 -21.71
N ASP A 41 -5.86 -6.87 -23.00
CA ASP A 41 -6.07 -5.77 -23.96
C ASP A 41 -7.14 -4.75 -23.49
N ASN A 42 -7.95 -5.13 -22.50
CA ASN A 42 -8.96 -4.27 -21.91
C ASN A 42 -8.76 -4.11 -20.40
N PHE A 43 -8.36 -2.90 -20.01
CA PHE A 43 -8.55 -2.34 -18.66
C PHE A 43 -10.04 -2.25 -18.23
N LYS A 44 -10.99 -2.92 -18.91
CA LYS A 44 -12.44 -2.82 -18.64
C LYS A 44 -12.97 -3.80 -17.58
N ASP A 45 -12.25 -4.88 -17.26
CA ASP A 45 -12.52 -5.74 -16.08
C ASP A 45 -12.01 -5.10 -14.77
N LYS A 46 -12.28 -3.79 -14.64
CA LYS A 46 -11.63 -2.88 -13.70
C LYS A 46 -11.78 -3.28 -12.24
N GLN A 47 -12.92 -3.84 -11.81
CA GLN A 47 -13.09 -4.22 -10.39
C GLN A 47 -12.38 -5.51 -9.99
N SER A 48 -12.40 -6.55 -10.85
CA SER A 48 -11.76 -7.84 -10.54
C SER A 48 -10.25 -7.71 -10.43
N ASN A 49 -9.64 -6.85 -11.25
CA ASN A 49 -8.19 -6.70 -11.27
C ASN A 49 -7.67 -5.90 -10.06
N GLN A 50 -8.46 -4.95 -9.56
CA GLN A 50 -8.09 -4.07 -8.46
C GLN A 50 -8.13 -4.77 -7.10
N ARG A 51 -9.02 -5.76 -6.94
CA ARG A 51 -9.17 -6.53 -5.70
C ARG A 51 -8.53 -7.91 -5.78
N TYR A 52 -7.79 -8.21 -6.85
CA TYR A 52 -7.23 -9.52 -7.13
C TYR A 52 -6.51 -10.14 -5.91
N VAL A 53 -5.62 -9.39 -5.25
CA VAL A 53 -4.86 -9.89 -4.08
C VAL A 53 -5.81 -10.31 -2.96
N ILE A 54 -6.81 -9.48 -2.65
CA ILE A 54 -7.80 -9.74 -1.60
C ILE A 54 -8.69 -10.91 -1.97
N GLU A 55 -9.20 -10.97 -3.21
CA GLU A 55 -10.09 -12.05 -3.67
C GLU A 55 -9.35 -13.40 -3.74
N LYS A 56 -8.11 -13.41 -4.20
CA LYS A 56 -7.27 -14.62 -4.18
C LYS A 56 -7.03 -15.11 -2.76
N THR A 57 -6.77 -14.19 -1.83
CA THR A 57 -6.60 -14.52 -0.41
C THR A 57 -7.88 -15.14 0.17
N ARG A 58 -9.05 -14.53 -0.09
CA ARG A 58 -10.35 -15.06 0.35
C ARG A 58 -10.65 -16.43 -0.22
N PHE A 59 -10.37 -16.63 -1.52
CA PHE A 59 -10.51 -17.93 -2.16
C PHE A 59 -9.66 -18.99 -1.48
N ILE A 60 -8.38 -18.70 -1.20
CA ILE A 60 -7.49 -19.65 -0.50
C ILE A 60 -8.02 -19.97 0.89
N LYS A 61 -8.46 -18.97 1.67
CA LYS A 61 -9.08 -19.23 2.99
C LYS A 61 -10.33 -20.10 2.89
N GLN A 62 -11.16 -19.88 1.88
CA GLN A 62 -12.34 -20.71 1.64
C GLN A 62 -11.95 -22.16 1.33
N GLN A 63 -10.91 -22.38 0.50
CA GLN A 63 -10.40 -23.73 0.24
C GLN A 63 -9.83 -24.39 1.50
N MET A 64 -9.11 -23.63 2.33
CA MET A 64 -8.62 -24.13 3.62
C MET A 64 -9.78 -24.59 4.51
N GLN A 65 -10.83 -23.79 4.62
CA GLN A 65 -12.03 -24.13 5.39
C GLN A 65 -12.76 -25.36 4.83
N LEU A 66 -12.97 -25.44 3.51
CA LEU A 66 -13.63 -26.56 2.84
C LEU A 66 -12.89 -27.89 3.05
N HIS A 67 -11.57 -27.84 3.19
CA HIS A 67 -10.71 -29.01 3.36
C HIS A 67 -10.26 -29.24 4.81
N GLY A 68 -10.77 -28.47 5.79
CA GLY A 68 -10.42 -28.63 7.20
C GLY A 68 -8.96 -28.31 7.52
N ILE A 69 -8.33 -27.41 6.75
CA ILE A 69 -6.96 -26.95 6.96
C ILE A 69 -6.99 -25.75 7.92
N ASP A 70 -6.38 -25.91 9.09
CA ASP A 70 -6.29 -24.88 10.12
C ASP A 70 -4.82 -24.65 10.49
N CYS A 71 -4.15 -23.84 9.67
CA CYS A 71 -2.76 -23.42 9.92
C CYS A 71 -2.57 -21.97 9.44
N PRO A 72 -1.54 -21.25 9.93
CA PRO A 72 -1.23 -19.90 9.46
C PRO A 72 -1.08 -19.79 7.94
N LEU A 73 -1.52 -18.67 7.38
CA LEU A 73 -1.44 -18.35 5.95
C LEU A 73 -0.57 -17.11 5.74
N TYR A 74 0.48 -17.26 4.95
CA TYR A 74 1.43 -16.20 4.63
C TYR A 74 1.38 -15.78 3.16
N LEU A 75 1.21 -14.49 2.89
CA LEU A 75 1.35 -13.92 1.55
C LEU A 75 2.84 -13.62 1.29
N SER A 76 3.59 -14.56 0.71
CA SER A 76 5.05 -14.46 0.63
C SER A 76 5.55 -13.47 -0.41
N ASP A 77 4.78 -13.26 -1.49
CA ASP A 77 5.12 -12.33 -2.57
C ASP A 77 3.85 -11.77 -3.20
N TRP A 78 3.79 -10.46 -3.38
CA TRP A 78 2.60 -9.81 -3.90
C TRP A 78 2.87 -8.43 -4.47
N ASN A 79 1.91 -7.96 -5.27
CA ASN A 79 2.03 -6.71 -5.96
C ASN A 79 0.68 -6.04 -6.19
N THR A 80 0.73 -4.81 -6.67
CA THR A 80 -0.41 -4.04 -7.18
C THR A 80 -0.32 -3.96 -8.71
N LEU A 81 -1.45 -3.73 -9.37
CA LEU A 81 -1.48 -3.67 -10.83
C LEU A 81 -0.83 -2.36 -11.34
N THR A 82 0.30 -2.47 -12.05
CA THR A 82 1.16 -1.34 -12.47
C THR A 82 1.66 -1.37 -13.90
N GLY A 83 1.29 -2.41 -14.64
CA GLY A 83 1.89 -2.70 -15.94
C GLY A 83 3.26 -3.37 -15.77
N ASN A 84 3.97 -3.49 -16.88
CA ASN A 84 5.13 -4.39 -17.05
C ASN A 84 6.43 -3.66 -17.41
N THR A 85 6.51 -2.35 -17.12
CA THR A 85 7.71 -1.57 -17.38
C THR A 85 8.23 -0.94 -16.10
N ARG A 86 9.57 -0.84 -15.99
CA ARG A 86 10.22 -0.12 -14.89
C ARG A 86 9.71 1.32 -14.74
N ARG A 87 9.38 1.96 -15.86
CA ARG A 87 8.82 3.32 -15.88
C ARG A 87 7.42 3.33 -15.27
N SER A 88 6.49 2.51 -15.77
CA SER A 88 5.12 2.49 -15.25
C SER A 88 5.06 2.08 -13.77
N ASN A 89 5.88 1.10 -13.36
CA ASN A 89 5.97 0.67 -11.96
C ASN A 89 6.55 1.76 -11.04
N GLY A 90 7.58 2.47 -11.50
CA GLY A 90 8.25 3.52 -10.73
C GLY A 90 7.44 4.80 -10.59
N TYR A 91 6.82 5.27 -11.68
CA TYR A 91 6.07 6.53 -11.69
C TYR A 91 4.62 6.39 -11.22
N PHE A 92 4.01 5.21 -11.30
CA PHE A 92 2.67 5.04 -10.75
C PHE A 92 2.72 5.10 -9.23
N PHE A 93 2.26 6.23 -8.70
CA PHE A 93 2.14 6.43 -7.27
C PHE A 93 0.97 5.62 -6.72
N ARG A 94 1.27 4.71 -5.79
CA ARG A 94 0.35 3.66 -5.32
C ARG A 94 0.10 3.67 -3.81
N GLY A 95 0.47 4.75 -3.12
CA GLY A 95 0.46 4.79 -1.66
C GLY A 95 -0.87 4.32 -1.04
N ALA A 96 -1.99 4.88 -1.49
CA ALA A 96 -3.31 4.51 -1.01
C ALA A 96 -3.70 3.07 -1.36
N ILE A 97 -3.32 2.56 -2.53
CA ILE A 97 -3.64 1.19 -2.94
C ILE A 97 -2.93 0.21 -2.01
N ILE A 98 -1.63 0.42 -1.75
CA ILE A 98 -0.84 -0.43 -0.85
C ILE A 98 -1.41 -0.35 0.58
N VAL A 99 -1.74 0.85 1.07
CA VAL A 99 -2.35 1.03 2.40
C VAL A 99 -3.72 0.34 2.51
N ASN A 100 -4.56 0.48 1.51
CA ASN A 100 -5.87 -0.19 1.46
C ASN A 100 -5.73 -1.71 1.52
N ASP A 101 -4.81 -2.28 0.73
CA ASP A 101 -4.56 -3.71 0.72
C ASP A 101 -3.96 -4.19 2.04
N LEU A 102 -3.02 -3.45 2.63
CA LEU A 102 -2.45 -3.74 3.95
C LEU A 102 -3.52 -3.84 5.04
N ILE A 103 -4.43 -2.85 5.11
CA ILE A 103 -5.52 -2.83 6.08
C ILE A 103 -6.43 -4.05 5.89
N ALA A 104 -6.79 -4.38 4.65
CA ALA A 104 -7.64 -5.53 4.36
C ALA A 104 -6.94 -6.88 4.64
N LEU A 105 -5.67 -7.01 4.26
CA LEU A 105 -4.86 -8.22 4.44
C LEU A 105 -4.58 -8.53 5.91
N ASN A 106 -4.48 -7.51 6.77
CA ASN A 106 -4.26 -7.68 8.20
C ASN A 106 -5.34 -8.55 8.90
N HIS A 107 -6.52 -8.69 8.29
CA HIS A 107 -7.60 -9.56 8.78
C HIS A 107 -7.66 -10.93 8.08
N LEU A 108 -6.85 -11.14 7.04
CA LEU A 108 -6.93 -12.31 6.17
C LEU A 108 -5.73 -13.24 6.31
N VAL A 109 -4.52 -12.70 6.49
CA VAL A 109 -3.27 -13.47 6.55
C VAL A 109 -2.54 -13.25 7.87
N ASP A 110 -1.71 -14.22 8.26
CA ASP A 110 -0.86 -14.16 9.45
C ASP A 110 0.45 -13.42 9.19
N GLY A 111 0.76 -13.15 7.92
CA GLY A 111 1.84 -12.27 7.54
C GLY A 111 1.93 -12.06 6.03
N TYR A 112 2.64 -11.01 5.65
CA TYR A 112 2.88 -10.62 4.26
C TYR A 112 4.37 -10.28 4.06
N GLY A 113 4.92 -10.71 2.93
CA GLY A 113 6.30 -10.51 2.52
C GLY A 113 6.45 -9.28 1.62
N PHE A 114 7.61 -8.62 1.71
CA PHE A 114 8.01 -7.54 0.84
C PHE A 114 9.44 -7.76 0.36
N TRP A 115 9.75 -7.28 -0.84
CA TRP A 115 11.10 -7.27 -1.34
C TRP A 115 11.92 -6.21 -0.60
N LEU A 116 13.07 -6.58 -0.05
CA LEU A 116 13.86 -5.63 0.75
C LEU A 116 14.54 -4.59 -0.14
N ASN A 117 15.38 -5.05 -1.07
CA ASN A 117 16.24 -4.17 -1.85
C ASN A 117 16.46 -4.72 -3.27
N ILE A 118 16.10 -3.92 -4.27
CA ILE A 118 16.26 -4.27 -5.69
C ILE A 118 17.72 -4.43 -6.10
N GLU A 119 18.65 -3.67 -5.51
CA GLU A 119 20.08 -3.72 -5.81
C GLU A 119 20.66 -5.10 -5.44
N ILE A 120 20.26 -5.64 -4.30
CA ILE A 120 20.69 -6.97 -3.85
C ILE A 120 20.11 -8.03 -4.78
N TYR A 121 18.83 -7.87 -5.15
CA TYR A 121 18.15 -8.78 -6.06
C TYR A 121 18.84 -8.84 -7.43
N GLU A 122 19.15 -7.69 -8.03
CA GLU A 122 19.82 -7.62 -9.33
C GLU A 122 21.26 -8.16 -9.26
N LYS A 123 22.00 -7.88 -8.18
CA LYS A 123 23.39 -8.38 -8.00
C LYS A 123 23.46 -9.91 -7.88
N HIS A 124 22.44 -10.56 -7.34
CA HIS A 124 22.43 -12.01 -7.10
C HIS A 124 21.49 -12.77 -8.05
N GLY A 125 20.65 -12.07 -8.81
CA GLY A 125 19.75 -12.64 -9.81
C GLY A 125 20.50 -13.12 -11.04
N ARG A 126 20.80 -14.41 -11.11
CA ARG A 126 21.51 -15.06 -12.23
C ARG A 126 20.68 -15.24 -13.52
N SER A 127 19.55 -14.56 -13.69
CA SER A 127 18.66 -14.78 -14.84
C SER A 127 18.31 -13.49 -15.58
N ASN A 128 18.23 -13.57 -16.91
CA ASN A 128 17.83 -12.50 -17.83
C ASN A 128 16.36 -12.02 -17.63
N ASN A 129 15.64 -12.55 -16.65
CA ASN A 129 14.26 -12.19 -16.30
C ASN A 129 14.21 -11.53 -14.91
N VAL A 130 15.06 -10.53 -14.67
CA VAL A 130 14.81 -9.59 -13.57
C VAL A 130 13.47 -8.92 -13.87
N HIS A 131 12.46 -9.14 -13.03
CA HIS A 131 11.23 -8.37 -13.05
C HIS A 131 11.36 -7.27 -12.01
N PRO A 132 11.74 -6.03 -12.41
CA PRO A 132 12.00 -4.93 -11.50
C PRO A 132 10.71 -4.34 -10.89
N ASP A 133 9.66 -5.16 -10.77
CA ASP A 133 8.28 -4.71 -10.68
C ASP A 133 7.62 -5.03 -9.33
N GLY A 134 8.26 -5.82 -8.46
CA GLY A 134 7.71 -6.19 -7.14
C GLY A 134 7.52 -5.01 -6.18
N LEU A 135 6.78 -5.21 -5.08
CA LEU A 135 6.69 -4.22 -4.00
C LEU A 135 7.96 -4.24 -3.15
N GLU A 136 8.94 -3.42 -3.50
CA GLU A 136 10.18 -3.30 -2.75
C GLU A 136 10.18 -2.13 -1.76
N LEU A 137 10.94 -2.26 -0.66
CA LEU A 137 11.11 -1.20 0.34
C LEU A 137 12.19 -0.20 -0.06
N PHE A 138 13.30 -0.69 -0.60
CA PHE A 138 14.45 0.11 -0.98
C PHE A 138 14.83 -0.09 -2.45
N HIS A 139 15.01 1.03 -3.13
CA HIS A 139 15.69 1.14 -4.41
C HIS A 139 17.21 1.24 -4.20
N TYR A 140 17.98 1.42 -5.29
CA TYR A 140 19.42 1.65 -5.21
C TYR A 140 19.79 2.72 -4.19
N PHE A 141 20.98 2.58 -3.60
CA PHE A 141 21.52 3.53 -2.63
C PHE A 141 20.60 3.78 -1.43
N SER A 142 19.77 2.80 -1.04
CA SER A 142 18.79 2.90 0.05
C SER A 142 17.66 3.91 -0.16
N GLY A 143 17.35 4.24 -1.42
CA GLY A 143 16.22 5.10 -1.74
C GLY A 143 14.89 4.46 -1.35
N LYS A 144 14.14 5.08 -0.43
CA LYS A 144 12.87 4.54 0.07
C LYS A 144 11.79 4.59 -1.01
N ARG A 145 11.15 3.46 -1.30
CA ARG A 145 10.02 3.36 -2.23
C ARG A 145 8.69 3.67 -1.52
N PRO A 146 7.62 3.97 -2.26
CA PRO A 146 6.28 4.17 -1.70
C PRO A 146 5.81 3.06 -0.73
N THR A 147 6.21 1.80 -0.95
CA THR A 147 5.93 0.67 -0.05
C THR A 147 6.47 0.89 1.37
N TYR A 148 7.69 1.43 1.50
CA TYR A 148 8.29 1.76 2.80
C TYR A 148 7.40 2.72 3.59
N PHE A 149 6.98 3.82 2.96
CA PHE A 149 6.17 4.84 3.63
C PHE A 149 4.75 4.36 3.93
N SER A 150 4.21 3.48 3.09
CA SER A 150 2.92 2.81 3.36
C SER A 150 3.01 2.01 4.65
N LEU A 151 4.09 1.23 4.84
CA LEU A 151 4.34 0.51 6.07
C LEU A 151 4.56 1.44 7.26
N GLU A 152 5.40 2.46 7.11
CA GLU A 152 5.67 3.46 8.16
C GLU A 152 4.38 4.10 8.68
N LEU A 153 3.45 4.46 7.79
CA LEU A 153 2.15 5.02 8.17
C LEU A 153 1.27 4.00 8.88
N THR A 154 1.16 2.78 8.36
CA THR A 154 0.32 1.74 8.99
C THR A 154 0.85 1.28 10.35
N GLN A 155 2.17 1.25 10.55
CA GLN A 155 2.80 0.87 11.83
C GLN A 155 2.56 1.88 12.95
N ARG A 156 2.21 3.13 12.61
CA ARG A 156 1.86 4.15 13.60
C ARG A 156 0.46 3.96 14.17
N LEU A 157 -0.40 3.17 13.52
CA LEU A 157 -1.73 2.89 14.03
C LEU A 157 -1.65 1.93 15.22
N GLU A 158 -2.15 2.39 16.35
CA GLU A 158 -2.09 1.70 17.63
C GLU A 158 -3.46 1.74 18.31
N GLY A 159 -3.65 0.82 19.25
CA GLY A 159 -4.89 0.76 20.05
C GLY A 159 -6.03 0.04 19.34
N GLU A 160 -7.25 0.40 19.74
CA GLU A 160 -8.47 -0.22 19.22
C GLU A 160 -8.97 0.53 17.99
N ILE A 161 -9.58 -0.21 17.05
CA ILE A 161 -10.30 0.39 15.93
C ILE A 161 -11.61 0.99 16.48
N ILE A 162 -11.70 2.32 16.45
CA ILE A 162 -12.88 3.07 16.89
C ILE A 162 -13.92 3.13 15.76
N SER A 163 -13.45 3.35 14.52
CA SER A 163 -14.30 3.42 13.34
C SER A 163 -13.50 3.12 12.09
N GLN A 164 -14.11 2.45 11.12
CA GLN A 164 -13.51 2.18 9.82
C GLN A 164 -14.57 2.35 8.74
N GLY A 165 -14.17 2.94 7.61
CA GLY A 165 -14.97 2.97 6.40
C GLY A 165 -14.11 2.70 5.18
N ASP A 166 -14.68 2.94 3.99
CA ASP A 166 -14.02 2.58 2.73
C ASP A 166 -12.70 3.32 2.47
N ASN A 167 -12.56 4.53 3.04
CA ASN A 167 -11.44 5.45 2.78
C ASN A 167 -10.82 6.02 4.06
N TYR A 168 -11.15 5.43 5.22
CA TYR A 168 -10.62 5.88 6.50
C TYR A 168 -10.55 4.77 7.56
N LEU A 169 -9.60 4.92 8.47
CA LEU A 169 -9.44 4.11 9.67
C LEU A 169 -9.11 5.02 10.85
N LEU A 170 -9.94 4.98 11.88
CA LEU A 170 -9.75 5.69 13.13
C LEU A 170 -9.39 4.68 14.22
N THR A 171 -8.21 4.83 14.79
CA THR A 171 -7.78 4.08 15.98
C THR A 171 -7.59 5.01 17.17
N GLY A 172 -7.59 4.45 18.37
CA GLY A 172 -7.23 5.21 19.55
C GLY A 172 -6.90 4.36 20.77
N TYR A 173 -6.13 4.97 21.67
CA TYR A 173 -5.74 4.42 22.96
C TYR A 173 -5.42 5.56 23.92
N ASN A 174 -5.80 5.44 25.20
CA ASN A 174 -5.45 6.40 26.25
C ASN A 174 -5.68 7.90 25.89
N GLY A 175 -6.70 8.21 25.07
CA GLY A 175 -7.00 9.58 24.63
C GLY A 175 -6.13 10.13 23.50
N HIS A 176 -5.24 9.31 22.93
CA HIS A 176 -4.58 9.53 21.64
C HIS A 176 -5.45 8.94 20.53
N TYR A 177 -5.62 9.70 19.46
CA TYR A 177 -6.43 9.28 18.31
C TYR A 177 -5.62 9.40 17.04
N GLN A 178 -5.75 8.41 16.15
CA GLN A 178 -5.04 8.36 14.89
C GLN A 178 -6.05 8.13 13.77
N LEU A 179 -6.21 9.14 12.91
CA LEU A 179 -7.10 9.06 11.76
C LEU A 179 -6.26 8.92 10.49
N LEU A 180 -6.28 7.74 9.91
CA LEU A 180 -5.73 7.46 8.59
C LEU A 180 -6.82 7.68 7.53
N LEU A 181 -6.49 8.44 6.50
CA LEU A 181 -7.34 8.74 5.35
C LEU A 181 -6.58 8.35 4.09
N TRP A 182 -7.25 7.75 3.12
CA TRP A 182 -6.64 7.42 1.84
C TRP A 182 -7.64 7.56 0.72
N HIS A 183 -7.15 7.79 -0.50
CA HIS A 183 -8.00 7.81 -1.69
C HIS A 183 -7.43 6.89 -2.78
N THR A 184 -7.98 5.69 -2.92
CA THR A 184 -7.56 4.78 -4.00
C THR A 184 -8.16 5.20 -5.34
N THR A 185 -7.31 5.41 -6.33
CA THR A 185 -7.71 5.68 -7.71
C THR A 185 -6.98 4.72 -8.63
N TYR A 186 -7.76 3.94 -9.37
CA TYR A 186 -7.22 2.95 -10.30
C TYR A 186 -7.42 3.43 -11.72
N PHE A 187 -6.31 3.83 -12.35
CA PHE A 187 -6.25 4.27 -13.73
C PHE A 187 -5.06 3.60 -14.42
N ASN A 188 -4.98 3.73 -15.76
CA ASN A 188 -3.86 3.16 -16.49
C ASN A 188 -2.55 3.86 -16.04
N PRO A 189 -1.56 3.12 -15.51
CA PRO A 189 -0.28 3.67 -15.02
C PRO A 189 0.46 4.58 -16.00
N VAL A 190 0.20 4.48 -17.30
CA VAL A 190 0.77 5.38 -18.32
C VAL A 190 0.37 6.85 -18.08
N TYR A 191 -0.79 7.12 -17.48
CA TYR A 191 -1.28 8.48 -17.20
C TYR A 191 -0.75 9.07 -15.88
N SER A 192 0.15 8.38 -15.17
CA SER A 192 0.62 8.81 -13.83
C SER A 192 1.39 10.12 -13.83
N SER A 193 2.02 10.46 -14.95
CA SER A 193 2.75 11.73 -15.13
C SER A 193 1.87 12.88 -15.62
N GLU A 194 0.60 12.63 -15.95
CA GLU A 194 -0.30 13.66 -16.46
C GLU A 194 -0.97 14.42 -15.30
N GLU A 195 -0.40 15.56 -14.92
CA GLU A 195 -0.81 16.30 -13.71
C GLU A 195 -2.30 16.66 -13.69
N ILE A 196 -2.84 17.12 -14.83
CA ILE A 196 -4.26 17.49 -14.99
C ILE A 196 -5.17 16.28 -14.80
N PHE A 197 -4.78 15.13 -15.37
CA PHE A 197 -5.56 13.89 -15.24
C PHE A 197 -5.66 13.45 -13.79
N VAL A 198 -4.54 13.44 -13.07
CA VAL A 198 -4.48 13.02 -11.67
C VAL A 198 -5.20 14.01 -10.75
N ALA A 199 -5.03 15.32 -10.97
CA ALA A 199 -5.71 16.35 -10.18
C ALA A 199 -7.25 16.30 -10.32
N GLY A 200 -7.74 15.88 -11.50
CA GLY A 200 -9.16 15.64 -11.75
C GLY A 200 -9.78 14.51 -10.92
N HIS A 201 -8.97 13.74 -10.18
CA HIS A 201 -9.42 12.64 -9.31
C HIS A 201 -9.27 12.97 -7.81
N ALA A 202 -9.08 14.24 -7.44
CA ALA A 202 -8.97 14.61 -6.03
C ALA A 202 -10.28 14.34 -5.25
N MET A 203 -10.16 13.92 -4.00
CA MET A 203 -11.27 13.66 -3.09
C MET A 203 -11.19 14.56 -1.86
N SER A 204 -12.29 15.25 -1.54
CA SER A 204 -12.41 16.06 -0.34
C SER A 204 -13.08 15.30 0.80
N PHE A 205 -12.46 15.37 1.98
CA PHE A 205 -12.95 14.83 3.23
C PHE A 205 -13.43 15.98 4.12
N SER A 206 -14.60 15.80 4.74
CA SER A 206 -15.09 16.64 5.84
C SER A 206 -15.27 15.77 7.06
N ILE A 207 -14.47 16.04 8.09
CA ILE A 207 -14.36 15.19 9.29
C ILE A 207 -14.95 15.94 10.46
N THR A 208 -16.01 15.37 11.04
CA THR A 208 -16.66 15.91 12.24
C THR A 208 -16.40 14.97 13.41
N MET A 209 -15.74 15.48 14.44
CA MET A 209 -15.33 14.70 15.62
C MET A 209 -16.33 14.87 16.77
N ASN A 210 -17.46 14.18 16.71
CA ASN A 210 -18.55 14.36 17.68
C ASN A 210 -18.22 13.83 19.09
N ASN A 211 -17.45 12.75 19.18
CA ASN A 211 -17.18 12.03 20.42
C ASN A 211 -15.76 12.23 20.97
N LEU A 212 -14.97 13.12 20.35
CA LEU A 212 -13.68 13.51 20.92
C LEU A 212 -13.89 14.41 22.15
N LYS A 213 -13.02 14.24 23.15
CA LYS A 213 -12.97 15.13 24.31
C LYS A 213 -12.85 16.59 23.81
N GLN A 214 -13.67 17.48 24.33
CA GLN A 214 -13.58 18.90 24.01
C GLN A 214 -12.31 19.47 24.66
N ALA A 215 -11.23 19.50 23.90
CA ALA A 215 -9.91 19.90 24.34
C ALA A 215 -9.11 20.51 23.18
N ASN A 216 -7.95 21.05 23.53
CA ASN A 216 -6.94 21.44 22.57
C ASN A 216 -6.09 20.22 22.23
N TYR A 217 -5.95 19.94 20.94
CA TYR A 217 -5.10 18.88 20.43
C TYR A 217 -3.93 19.48 19.68
N GLN A 218 -2.73 18.95 19.91
CA GLN A 218 -1.64 19.09 18.97
C GLN A 218 -1.80 18.00 17.92
N VAL A 219 -1.99 18.41 16.66
CA VAL A 219 -2.19 17.51 15.54
C VAL A 219 -0.91 17.40 14.75
N LYS A 220 -0.39 16.18 14.64
CA LYS A 220 0.66 15.83 13.70
C LYS A 220 0.00 15.27 12.44
N GLN A 221 0.24 15.91 11.30
CA GLN A 221 -0.29 15.49 10.01
C GLN A 221 0.86 15.05 9.12
N LEU A 222 0.81 13.80 8.67
CA LEU A 222 1.75 13.22 7.72
C LEU A 222 1.03 13.04 6.38
N GLU A 223 1.55 13.64 5.33
CA GLU A 223 1.02 13.53 3.98
C GLU A 223 1.94 12.69 3.11
N PHE A 224 1.35 11.73 2.42
CA PHE A 224 2.01 10.80 1.53
C PHE A 224 1.32 10.83 0.18
N ASN A 225 2.00 11.37 -0.82
CA ASN A 225 1.45 11.56 -2.16
C ASN A 225 2.56 11.53 -3.21
N ARG A 226 2.23 11.69 -4.48
CA ARG A 226 3.22 11.72 -5.57
C ARG A 226 4.29 12.83 -5.43
N HIS A 227 4.05 13.84 -4.60
CA HIS A 227 5.01 14.92 -4.35
C HIS A 227 5.83 14.69 -3.07
N HIS A 228 5.39 13.80 -2.17
CA HIS A 228 6.02 13.53 -0.87
C HIS A 228 6.05 12.02 -0.61
N GLY A 229 7.25 11.43 -0.63
CA GLY A 229 7.46 9.97 -0.48
C GLY A 229 7.47 9.18 -1.80
N ALA A 230 7.50 9.87 -2.95
CA ALA A 230 7.56 9.24 -4.27
C ALA A 230 8.94 9.42 -4.92
N LEU A 231 9.81 8.42 -4.74
CA LEU A 231 11.22 8.46 -5.14
C LEU A 231 11.45 8.82 -6.63
N PHE A 232 10.66 8.27 -7.54
CA PHE A 232 10.85 8.50 -8.98
C PHE A 232 10.62 9.96 -9.37
N TYR A 233 9.63 10.62 -8.78
CA TYR A 233 9.41 12.05 -8.98
C TYR A 233 10.52 12.92 -8.36
N ALA A 234 11.25 12.42 -7.36
CA ALA A 234 12.43 13.11 -6.85
C ALA A 234 13.61 13.06 -7.85
N TYR A 235 13.75 11.95 -8.60
CA TYR A 235 14.73 11.84 -9.67
C TYR A 235 14.45 12.79 -10.85
N ASP A 236 13.19 13.19 -11.08
CA ASP A 236 12.82 14.10 -12.17
C ASP A 236 13.58 15.42 -12.16
N LYS A 237 13.95 15.89 -10.97
CA LYS A 237 14.71 17.12 -10.76
C LYS A 237 16.17 17.03 -11.25
N PHE A 238 16.65 15.84 -11.58
CA PHE A 238 18.05 15.55 -11.93
C PHE A 238 18.20 14.84 -13.28
N GLN A 239 17.15 14.81 -14.12
CA GLN A 239 17.14 14.06 -15.38
C GLN A 239 18.13 14.58 -16.44
N GLU A 240 18.65 15.81 -16.30
CA GLU A 240 19.66 16.33 -17.23
C GLU A 240 21.04 15.68 -17.04
N ALA A 241 21.29 15.09 -15.87
CA ALA A 241 22.55 14.40 -15.60
C ALA A 241 22.49 12.94 -16.12
N PRO A 242 23.51 12.48 -16.87
CA PRO A 242 23.55 11.10 -17.38
C PRO A 242 23.77 10.06 -16.28
N SER A 243 24.35 10.46 -15.15
CA SER A 243 24.51 9.65 -13.94
C SER A 243 24.47 10.53 -12.71
N LEU A 244 24.09 9.93 -11.58
CA LEU A 244 24.00 10.60 -10.28
C LEU A 244 25.07 10.03 -9.36
N ASP A 245 25.90 10.89 -8.80
CA ASP A 245 26.91 10.50 -7.83
C ASP A 245 26.29 10.23 -6.44
N TYR A 246 27.12 9.74 -5.51
CA TYR A 246 26.66 9.37 -4.17
C TYR A 246 26.07 10.57 -3.39
N GLU A 247 26.63 11.77 -3.56
CA GLU A 247 26.12 12.98 -2.91
C GLU A 247 24.70 13.30 -3.40
N THR A 248 24.50 13.27 -4.72
CA THR A 248 23.19 13.51 -5.34
C THR A 248 22.17 12.45 -4.93
N GLN A 249 22.56 11.16 -4.91
CA GLN A 249 21.69 10.09 -4.42
C GLN A 249 21.30 10.29 -2.94
N THR A 250 22.26 10.68 -2.10
CA THR A 250 22.02 10.98 -0.68
C THR A 250 21.05 12.15 -0.51
N TYR A 251 21.22 13.21 -1.31
CA TYR A 251 20.32 14.36 -1.33
C TYR A 251 18.88 13.95 -1.72
N ILE A 252 18.72 13.16 -2.78
CA ILE A 252 17.41 12.65 -3.24
C ILE A 252 16.74 11.82 -2.15
N ASN A 253 17.49 10.95 -1.48
CA ASN A 253 16.98 10.12 -0.40
C ASN A 253 16.52 10.96 0.80
N ALA A 254 17.25 12.02 1.15
CA ALA A 254 16.85 12.94 2.21
C ALA A 254 15.61 13.75 1.83
N ALA A 255 15.49 14.16 0.56
CA ALA A 255 14.33 14.88 0.04
C ALA A 255 13.09 13.98 -0.13
N THR A 256 13.26 12.66 -0.21
CA THR A 256 12.16 11.70 -0.33
C THR A 256 11.66 11.30 1.06
N HIS A 257 10.69 12.05 1.58
CA HIS A 257 10.07 11.82 2.89
C HIS A 257 8.59 12.18 2.89
N LEU A 258 7.87 11.75 3.93
CA LEU A 258 6.50 12.17 4.21
C LEU A 258 6.46 13.66 4.58
N GLN A 259 5.51 14.42 4.06
CA GLN A 259 5.37 15.82 4.46
C GLN A 259 4.78 15.88 5.88
N LEU A 260 5.54 16.47 6.80
CA LEU A 260 5.09 16.70 8.17
C LEU A 260 4.50 18.11 8.32
N LYS A 261 3.31 18.19 8.91
CA LYS A 261 2.69 19.43 9.41
C LYS A 261 2.33 19.26 10.88
N ASN A 262 2.48 20.32 11.67
CA ASN A 262 2.15 20.30 13.09
C ASN A 262 1.38 21.58 13.45
N TYR A 263 0.19 21.43 14.02
CA TYR A 263 -0.69 22.56 14.31
C TYR A 263 -1.64 22.28 15.48
N LEU A 264 -2.23 23.36 16.01
CA LEU A 264 -3.23 23.29 17.07
C LEU A 264 -4.64 23.07 16.49
N PHE A 265 -5.32 22.02 16.94
CA PHE A 265 -6.74 21.79 16.67
C PHE A 265 -7.56 21.95 17.95
N ARG A 266 -8.35 23.02 18.01
CA ARG A 266 -9.34 23.24 19.09
C ARG A 266 -10.61 22.45 18.78
N CYS A 267 -10.87 21.36 19.48
CA CYS A 267 -12.04 20.52 19.25
C CYS A 267 -13.31 21.16 19.84
N SER A 268 -14.35 21.35 19.03
CA SER A 268 -15.66 21.83 19.46
C SER A 268 -16.78 21.22 18.61
N PRO A 269 -18.04 21.14 19.11
CA PRO A 269 -19.11 20.41 18.44
C PRO A 269 -19.45 20.85 17.01
N LYS A 270 -19.12 22.10 16.64
CA LYS A 270 -19.42 22.67 15.31
C LYS A 270 -18.21 22.70 14.39
N LYS A 271 -17.05 22.20 14.83
CA LYS A 271 -15.82 22.30 14.07
C LYS A 271 -15.56 21.03 13.29
N SER A 272 -15.48 21.16 11.97
CA SER A 272 -14.99 20.13 11.08
C SER A 272 -13.55 20.40 10.66
N LEU A 273 -12.82 19.34 10.32
CA LEU A 273 -11.57 19.40 9.59
C LEU A 273 -11.84 19.05 8.13
N SER A 274 -11.32 19.87 7.21
CA SER A 274 -11.43 19.60 5.78
C SER A 274 -10.05 19.31 5.19
N LEU A 275 -9.95 18.24 4.41
CA LEU A 275 -8.74 17.82 3.71
C LEU A 275 -9.08 17.44 2.29
N THR A 276 -8.17 17.67 1.35
CA THR A 276 -8.29 17.18 -0.03
C THR A 276 -7.09 16.28 -0.31
N LEU A 277 -7.37 15.07 -0.78
CA LEU A 277 -6.37 14.07 -1.14
C LEU A 277 -6.37 13.92 -2.66
N ASP A 278 -5.19 14.00 -3.27
CA ASP A 278 -4.99 13.63 -4.67
C ASP A 278 -5.19 12.11 -4.87
N ALA A 279 -5.27 11.69 -6.13
CA ALA A 279 -5.31 10.27 -6.46
C ALA A 279 -4.13 9.49 -5.85
N ASN A 280 -4.48 8.37 -5.22
CA ASN A 280 -3.60 7.48 -4.49
C ASN A 280 -2.88 8.09 -3.27
N ALA A 281 -3.27 9.28 -2.80
CA ALA A 281 -2.70 9.90 -1.61
C ALA A 281 -3.19 9.27 -0.29
N VAL A 282 -2.38 9.41 0.75
CA VAL A 282 -2.66 8.99 2.13
C VAL A 282 -2.31 10.12 3.07
N VAL A 283 -3.15 10.35 4.09
CA VAL A 283 -2.88 11.29 5.18
C VAL A 283 -3.11 10.59 6.51
N LEU A 284 -2.14 10.69 7.42
CA LEU A 284 -2.29 10.29 8.82
C LEU A 284 -2.36 11.54 9.70
N LEU A 285 -3.41 11.63 10.52
CA LEU A 285 -3.56 12.65 11.55
C LEU A 285 -3.43 11.99 12.93
N GLU A 286 -2.44 12.41 13.71
CA GLU A 286 -2.26 11.99 15.10
C GLU A 286 -2.70 13.13 16.02
N PHE A 287 -3.78 12.94 16.77
CA PHE A 287 -4.33 13.89 17.73
C PHE A 287 -3.79 13.59 19.12
N ASN A 288 -2.91 14.47 19.61
CA ASN A 288 -2.37 14.38 20.96
C ASN A 288 -3.07 15.41 21.83
N SER A 289 -3.82 14.95 22.84
CA SER A 289 -4.47 15.84 23.80
C SER A 289 -3.40 16.66 24.53
N LEU A 290 -3.51 17.98 24.47
CA LEU A 290 -2.77 18.85 25.36
C LEU A 290 -3.52 18.81 26.69
N SER A 291 -3.07 17.97 27.62
CA SER A 291 -3.53 18.02 29.01
C SER A 291 -3.34 19.45 29.51
N ASN A 292 -4.41 20.06 30.02
CA ASN A 292 -4.29 21.23 30.89
C ASN A 292 -3.76 20.78 32.25
#